data_AF-A0A7V0QYJ3-F1
#
_entry.id   AF-A0A7V0QYJ3-F1
#
_cell.length_a   1.000
_cell.length_b   1.000
_cell.length_c   1.000
_cell.angle_alpha   90.00
_cell.angle_beta   90.00
_cell.angle_gamma   90.00
#
_symmetry.space_group_name_H-M   'P 1'
#
loop_
_entity.id
_entity.type
_entity.pdbx_description
1 polymer ?
#
loop_
_entity_poly.entity_id
_entity_poly.type
_entity_poly.pdbx_seq_one_letter_code
_entity_poly.pdbx_strand_id
1 'polypeptide(L)'
;MNSHTIPDEVVFNFCTTILPDYRKIMKNLEKLDHDLSPHDFAMHLMELGREQVSEVADPSEQDVELMTGYIESLDHDNAEEAFFSAFAGGCMMGLVIINEVAREDFGRALRLIEDFAQKEFNRGPLSNQTSSAEKISNI
;
A
#
# COMPACT_ATOMS: atom_id res chain seq x y z
N MET A 1 -0.20 26.08 -17.42
CA MET A 1 0.77 25.12 -16.87
C MET A 1 0.11 23.76 -16.94
N ASN A 2 0.60 22.86 -17.80
CA ASN A 2 0.09 21.49 -17.81
C ASN A 2 0.62 20.81 -16.55
N SER A 3 -0.24 20.62 -15.56
CA SER A 3 0.06 19.82 -14.39
C SER A 3 0.17 18.38 -14.87
N HIS A 4 1.40 17.90 -15.05
CA HIS A 4 1.67 16.51 -15.35
C HIS A 4 1.54 15.72 -14.05
N THR A 5 0.30 15.51 -13.61
CA THR A 5 0.00 14.63 -12.47
C THR A 5 0.28 13.18 -12.86
N ILE A 6 0.88 12.40 -11.96
CA ILE A 6 1.09 10.95 -12.15
C ILE A 6 -0.22 10.24 -12.57
N PRO A 7 -0.32 9.49 -13.68
CA PRO A 7 -1.57 8.84 -14.06
C PRO A 7 -2.02 7.78 -13.04
N ASP A 8 -3.34 7.63 -12.83
CA ASP A 8 -3.89 6.63 -11.89
C ASP A 8 -3.41 5.21 -12.22
N GLU A 9 -3.36 4.88 -13.52
CA GLU A 9 -2.90 3.58 -14.04
C GLU A 9 -1.44 3.29 -13.65
N VAL A 10 -0.59 4.31 -13.57
CA VAL A 10 0.82 4.14 -13.17
C VAL A 10 0.89 3.72 -11.70
N VAL A 11 0.11 4.36 -10.82
CA VAL A 11 0.07 3.98 -9.40
C VAL A 11 -0.54 2.59 -9.22
N PHE A 12 -1.60 2.26 -9.96
CA PHE A 12 -2.22 0.94 -9.90
C PHE A 12 -1.26 -0.18 -10.35
N ASN A 13 -0.55 0.03 -11.47
CA ASN A 13 0.44 -0.91 -11.99
C ASN A 13 1.62 -1.06 -11.02
N PHE A 14 2.03 0.04 -10.38
CA PHE A 14 3.03 0.03 -9.33
C PHE A 14 2.59 -0.85 -8.14
N CYS A 15 1.40 -0.62 -7.58
CA CYS A 15 0.85 -1.42 -6.48
C CYS A 15 0.79 -2.91 -6.84
N THR A 16 0.32 -3.23 -8.06
CA THR A 16 0.26 -4.61 -8.56
C THR A 16 1.65 -5.25 -8.63
N THR A 17 2.67 -4.47 -9.02
CA THR A 17 4.05 -4.94 -9.14
C THR A 17 4.67 -5.26 -7.78
N ILE A 18 4.43 -4.44 -6.76
CA ILE A 18 5.07 -4.61 -5.43
C ILE A 18 4.29 -5.55 -4.49
N LEU A 19 3.02 -5.85 -4.79
CA LEU A 19 2.16 -6.70 -3.96
C LEU A 19 2.74 -8.11 -3.70
N PRO A 20 3.34 -8.82 -4.67
CA PRO A 20 3.98 -10.12 -4.41
C PRO A 20 5.14 -10.04 -3.41
N ASP A 21 5.95 -8.98 -3.47
CA ASP A 21 7.08 -8.78 -2.56
C ASP A 21 6.61 -8.45 -1.15
N TYR A 22 5.60 -7.58 -1.02
CA TYR A 22 4.91 -7.36 0.26
C TYR A 22 4.43 -8.68 0.89
N ARG A 23 3.71 -9.51 0.12
CA ARG A 23 3.22 -10.82 0.60
C ARG A 23 4.36 -11.75 1.04
N LYS A 24 5.51 -11.68 0.39
CA LYS A 24 6.69 -12.47 0.76
C LYS A 24 7.31 -11.95 2.06
N ILE A 25 7.39 -10.63 2.23
CA ILE A 25 7.85 -9.98 3.46
C ILE A 25 6.95 -10.39 4.63
N MET A 26 5.64 -10.24 4.49
CA MET A 26 4.67 -10.59 5.53
C MET A 26 4.77 -12.05 6.00
N LYS A 27 4.91 -13.00 5.07
CA LYS A 27 5.13 -14.43 5.41
C LYS A 27 6.42 -14.71 6.18
N ASN A 28 7.44 -13.87 6.01
CA ASN A 28 8.69 -13.98 6.75
C ASN A 28 8.56 -13.33 8.13
N LEU A 29 7.78 -12.25 8.24
CA LEU A 29 7.53 -11.52 9.48
C LEU A 29 6.53 -12.23 10.40
N GLU A 30 5.58 -13.02 9.88
CA GLU A 30 4.76 -13.95 10.67
C GLU A 30 5.57 -14.94 11.54
N LYS A 31 6.87 -15.09 11.26
CA LYS A 31 7.79 -15.97 11.99
C LYS A 31 8.66 -15.21 13.00
N LEU A 32 8.62 -13.88 13.00
CA LEU A 32 9.38 -13.00 13.89
C LEU A 32 8.40 -12.36 14.89
N ASP A 33 8.80 -12.34 16.16
CA ASP A 33 7.95 -12.06 17.33
C ASP A 33 7.04 -10.81 17.20
N HIS A 34 5.77 -10.97 17.56
CA HIS A 34 4.64 -10.05 17.30
C HIS A 34 4.42 -8.97 18.39
N ASP A 35 5.50 -8.43 18.98
CA ASP A 35 5.36 -7.50 20.12
C ASP A 35 5.13 -6.03 19.72
N LEU A 36 5.12 -5.72 18.43
CA LEU A 36 4.89 -4.36 17.95
C LEU A 36 3.40 -4.01 17.89
N SER A 37 3.07 -2.77 18.20
CA SER A 37 1.74 -2.24 17.93
C SER A 37 1.49 -2.19 16.40
N PRO A 38 0.23 -2.27 15.93
CA PRO A 38 -0.06 -2.11 14.50
C PRO A 38 0.51 -0.82 13.91
N HIS A 39 0.48 0.27 14.67
CA HIS A 39 1.06 1.55 14.28
C HIS A 39 2.59 1.45 14.06
N ASP A 40 3.32 0.91 15.04
CA ASP A 40 4.79 0.80 14.94
C ASP A 40 5.20 -0.17 13.83
N PHE A 41 4.43 -1.24 13.64
CA PHE A 41 4.64 -2.16 12.55
C PHE A 41 4.40 -1.52 11.18
N ALA A 42 3.35 -0.71 11.04
CA ALA A 42 3.09 0.08 9.83
C ALA A 42 4.22 1.08 9.55
N MET A 43 4.74 1.77 10.58
CA MET A 43 5.91 2.64 10.45
C MET A 43 7.13 1.86 9.93
N HIS A 44 7.43 0.69 10.48
CA HIS A 44 8.54 -0.13 9.98
C HIS A 44 8.35 -0.58 8.53
N LEU A 45 7.12 -0.91 8.12
CA LEU A 45 6.84 -1.25 6.73
C LEU A 45 7.02 -0.04 5.78
N MET A 46 6.61 1.15 6.22
CA MET A 46 6.84 2.40 5.50
C MET A 46 8.34 2.66 5.30
N GLU A 47 9.13 2.54 6.37
CA GLU A 47 10.60 2.71 6.32
C GLU A 47 11.24 1.66 5.41
N LEU A 48 10.86 0.39 5.57
CA LEU A 48 11.36 -0.71 4.75
C LEU A 48 11.07 -0.51 3.26
N GLY A 49 9.86 -0.06 2.92
CA GLY A 49 9.50 0.24 1.52
C GLY A 49 10.32 1.38 0.94
N ARG A 50 10.51 2.46 1.71
CA ARG A 50 11.31 3.63 1.33
C ARG A 50 12.77 3.27 1.09
N GLU A 51 13.37 2.49 1.99
CA GLU A 51 14.78 2.08 1.91
C GLU A 51 15.04 1.19 0.69
N GLN A 52 14.15 0.25 0.40
CA GLN A 52 14.28 -0.64 -0.76
C GLN A 52 14.34 0.09 -2.10
N VAL A 53 13.74 1.28 -2.18
CA VAL A 53 13.69 2.08 -3.41
C VAL A 53 14.76 3.15 -3.43
N SER A 54 14.93 3.89 -2.34
CA SER A 54 15.83 5.06 -2.33
C SER A 54 17.29 4.73 -2.01
N GLU A 55 17.55 3.63 -1.29
CA GLU A 55 18.86 3.30 -0.69
C GLU A 55 19.44 4.42 0.21
N VAL A 56 18.67 5.47 0.50
CA VAL A 56 19.06 6.56 1.40
C VAL A 56 18.79 6.10 2.83
N ALA A 57 19.81 6.07 3.68
CA ALA A 57 19.62 5.70 5.08
C ALA A 57 18.74 6.72 5.83
N ASP A 58 19.08 8.01 5.72
CA ASP A 58 18.46 9.08 6.49
C ASP A 58 17.59 10.00 5.61
N PRO A 59 16.26 9.87 5.63
CA PRO A 59 15.37 10.77 4.91
C PRO A 59 15.34 12.17 5.55
N SER A 60 14.89 13.19 4.81
CA SER A 60 14.80 14.55 5.37
C SER A 60 13.73 14.63 6.46
N GLU A 61 13.83 15.61 7.36
CA GLU A 61 12.80 15.86 8.40
C GLU A 61 11.40 16.01 7.78
N GLN A 62 11.29 16.68 6.62
CA GLN A 62 10.03 16.84 5.91
C GLN A 62 9.48 15.50 5.40
N ASP A 63 10.34 14.59 4.96
CA ASP A 63 9.91 13.26 4.52
C ASP A 63 9.44 12.43 5.72
N VAL A 64 10.14 12.51 6.84
CA VAL A 64 9.73 11.86 8.10
C VAL A 64 8.36 12.36 8.54
N GLU A 65 8.14 13.68 8.57
CA GLU A 65 6.83 14.27 8.92
C GLU A 65 5.71 13.77 8.00
N LEU A 66 5.96 13.70 6.69
CA LEU A 66 4.97 13.20 5.72
C LEU A 66 4.67 11.71 5.95
N MET A 67 5.69 10.89 6.23
CA MET A 67 5.49 9.47 6.50
C MET A 67 4.72 9.26 7.80
N THR A 68 5.12 9.90 8.89
CA THR A 68 4.43 9.80 10.19
C THR A 68 2.98 10.26 10.08
N GLY A 69 2.73 11.43 9.49
CA GLY A 69 1.36 11.94 9.32
C GLY A 69 0.48 11.04 8.46
N TYR A 70 1.06 10.35 7.47
CA TYR A 70 0.33 9.35 6.69
C TYR A 70 -0.04 8.11 7.53
N ILE A 71 0.90 7.54 8.28
CA ILE A 71 0.62 6.37 9.12
C ILE A 71 -0.40 6.65 10.21
N GLU A 72 -0.36 7.85 10.80
CA GLU A 72 -1.36 8.33 11.76
C GLU A 72 -2.76 8.45 11.14
N SER A 73 -2.85 8.64 9.82
CA SER A 73 -4.12 8.76 9.11
C SER A 73 -4.74 7.44 8.66
N LEU A 74 -3.98 6.34 8.68
CA LEU A 74 -4.47 5.03 8.25
C LEU A 74 -5.46 4.43 9.25
N ASP A 75 -6.46 3.73 8.74
CA ASP A 75 -7.35 2.90 9.54
C ASP A 75 -6.67 1.55 9.85
N HIS A 76 -6.33 1.34 11.11
CA HIS A 76 -5.64 0.15 11.58
C HIS A 76 -6.58 -1.00 11.97
N ASP A 77 -7.91 -0.81 11.87
CA ASP A 77 -8.89 -1.88 12.13
C ASP A 77 -8.80 -3.00 11.08
N ASN A 78 -8.40 -2.67 9.84
CA ASN A 78 -7.94 -3.64 8.85
C ASN A 78 -6.41 -3.61 8.73
N ALA A 79 -5.74 -4.37 9.59
CA ALA A 79 -4.28 -4.40 9.66
C ALA A 79 -3.61 -4.72 8.32
N GLU A 80 -4.14 -5.64 7.50
CA GLU A 80 -3.50 -6.01 6.23
C GLU A 80 -3.58 -4.89 5.18
N GLU A 81 -4.70 -4.15 5.14
CA GLU A 81 -4.87 -2.95 4.32
C GLU A 81 -3.91 -1.84 4.76
N ALA A 82 -3.84 -1.55 6.06
CA ALA A 82 -2.94 -0.53 6.61
C ALA A 82 -1.47 -0.86 6.35
N PHE A 83 -1.07 -2.12 6.55
CA PHE A 83 0.31 -2.57 6.36
C PHE A 83 0.74 -2.52 4.89
N PHE A 84 -0.12 -2.92 3.96
CA PHE A 84 0.19 -2.76 2.55
C PHE A 84 0.26 -1.28 2.16
N SER A 85 -0.69 -0.47 2.63
CA SER A 85 -0.75 0.97 2.35
C SER A 85 0.50 1.70 2.85
N ALA A 86 0.99 1.31 4.02
CA ALA A 86 2.25 1.79 4.59
C ALA A 86 3.45 1.34 3.74
N PHE A 87 3.59 0.06 3.44
CA PHE A 87 4.69 -0.45 2.62
C PHE A 87 4.76 0.22 1.25
N ALA A 88 3.63 0.28 0.55
CA ALA A 88 3.52 0.90 -0.76
C ALA A 88 3.75 2.42 -0.72
N GLY A 89 3.23 3.09 0.32
CA GLY A 89 3.50 4.50 0.58
C GLY A 89 4.99 4.76 0.81
N GLY A 90 5.67 3.85 1.50
CA GLY A 90 7.11 3.86 1.71
C GLY A 90 7.87 3.78 0.40
N CYS A 91 7.58 2.77 -0.43
CA CYS A 91 8.18 2.64 -1.75
C CYS A 91 7.95 3.89 -2.62
N MET A 92 6.74 4.47 -2.58
CA MET A 92 6.42 5.72 -3.28
C MET A 92 7.22 6.92 -2.75
N MET A 93 7.40 7.03 -1.42
CA MET A 93 8.29 8.04 -0.82
C MET A 93 9.73 7.84 -1.29
N GLY A 94 10.18 6.60 -1.41
CA GLY A 94 11.50 6.29 -1.99
C GLY A 94 11.67 6.86 -3.40
N LEU A 95 10.65 6.72 -4.26
CA LEU A 95 10.64 7.32 -5.61
C LEU A 95 10.66 8.86 -5.57
N VAL A 96 9.96 9.47 -4.60
CA VAL A 96 9.99 10.93 -4.40
C VAL A 96 11.38 11.41 -4.01
N ILE A 97 12.06 10.71 -3.10
CA ILE A 97 13.42 11.04 -2.64
C ILE A 97 14.42 10.99 -3.80
N ILE A 98 14.31 10.00 -4.69
CA ILE A 98 15.20 9.88 -5.86
C ILE A 98 14.74 10.71 -7.08
N ASN A 99 13.71 11.54 -6.92
CA ASN A 99 13.14 12.43 -7.95
C ASN A 99 12.51 11.73 -9.16
N GLU A 100 12.09 10.46 -9.02
CA GLU A 100 11.33 9.73 -10.05
C GLU A 100 9.83 10.04 -9.98
N VAL A 101 9.35 10.52 -8.82
CA VAL A 101 7.99 11.02 -8.62
C VAL A 101 8.06 12.44 -8.06
N ALA A 102 7.24 13.34 -8.63
CA ALA A 102 7.15 14.71 -8.13
C ALA A 102 6.58 14.72 -6.72
N ARG A 103 7.18 15.50 -5.82
CA ARG A 103 6.75 15.60 -4.42
C ARG A 103 5.28 16.06 -4.32
N GLU A 104 4.83 16.93 -5.21
CA GLU A 104 3.43 17.41 -5.22
C GLU A 104 2.42 16.30 -5.54
N ASP A 105 2.86 15.22 -6.21
CA ASP A 105 2.00 14.08 -6.57
C ASP A 105 1.89 13.05 -5.44
N PHE A 106 2.77 13.10 -4.44
CA PHE A 106 2.85 12.09 -3.38
C PHE A 106 1.51 11.88 -2.67
N GLY A 107 0.87 12.95 -2.21
CA GLY A 107 -0.42 12.86 -1.51
C GLY A 107 -1.57 12.34 -2.39
N ARG A 108 -1.47 12.43 -3.73
CA ARG A 108 -2.42 11.76 -4.62
C ARG A 108 -2.07 10.29 -4.82
N ALA A 109 -0.79 9.96 -4.91
CA ALA A 109 -0.34 8.57 -4.99
C ALA A 109 -0.75 7.77 -3.74
N LEU A 110 -0.64 8.34 -2.54
CA LEU A 110 -1.08 7.72 -1.29
C LEU A 110 -2.57 7.34 -1.32
N ARG A 111 -3.44 8.27 -1.72
CA ARG A 111 -4.89 7.99 -1.86
C ARG A 111 -5.19 6.86 -2.85
N LEU A 112 -4.46 6.81 -3.96
CA LEU A 112 -4.62 5.75 -4.96
C LEU A 112 -4.10 4.39 -4.45
N ILE A 113 -3.07 4.40 -3.60
CA ILE A 113 -2.54 3.22 -2.90
C ILE A 113 -3.60 2.70 -1.91
N GLU A 114 -4.20 3.57 -1.11
CA GLU A 114 -5.28 3.21 -0.18
C GLU A 114 -6.48 2.63 -0.94
N ASP A 115 -6.92 3.29 -2.03
CA ASP A 115 -8.00 2.79 -2.90
C ASP A 115 -7.70 1.40 -3.49
N PHE A 116 -6.43 1.13 -3.81
CA PHE A 116 -5.99 -0.19 -4.26
C PHE A 116 -6.05 -1.21 -3.10
N ALA A 117 -5.46 -0.86 -1.96
CA ALA A 117 -5.39 -1.71 -0.78
C ALA A 117 -6.80 -2.12 -0.31
N GLN A 118 -7.70 -1.15 -0.23
CA GLN A 118 -9.09 -1.37 0.12
C GLN A 118 -9.74 -2.40 -0.82
N LYS A 119 -9.55 -2.28 -2.14
CA LYS A 119 -10.14 -3.21 -3.11
C LYS A 119 -9.52 -4.61 -3.06
N GLU A 120 -8.24 -4.70 -2.74
CA GLU A 120 -7.51 -5.97 -2.67
C GLU A 120 -7.82 -6.72 -1.37
N PHE A 121 -7.90 -6.01 -0.23
CA PHE A 121 -7.97 -6.60 1.11
C PHE A 121 -9.34 -6.50 1.79
N ASN A 122 -10.24 -5.58 1.39
CA ASN A 122 -11.65 -5.57 1.87
C ASN A 122 -12.59 -6.45 1.04
N ARG A 123 -12.08 -7.31 0.16
CA ARG A 123 -12.86 -8.44 -0.35
C ARG A 123 -13.01 -9.46 0.76
N GLY A 124 -14.01 -9.25 1.62
CA GLY A 124 -14.52 -10.30 2.51
C GLY A 124 -14.76 -11.60 1.72
N PRO A 125 -14.84 -12.78 2.39
CA PRO A 125 -15.02 -14.05 1.70
C PRO A 125 -16.19 -13.90 0.74
N LEU A 126 -15.96 -14.23 -0.54
CA LEU A 126 -16.97 -14.24 -1.60
C LEU A 126 -18.27 -14.86 -1.06
N SER A 127 -19.19 -14.01 -0.61
CA SER A 127 -20.53 -14.43 -0.28
C SER A 127 -21.24 -14.63 -1.62
N ASN A 128 -21.31 -15.90 -2.03
CA ASN A 128 -22.28 -16.49 -2.94
C ASN A 128 -23.12 -15.49 -3.74
N GLN A 129 -22.66 -15.13 -4.94
CA GLN A 129 -23.57 -14.67 -5.99
C GLN A 129 -23.60 -15.72 -7.10
N THR A 130 -24.48 -16.70 -6.85
CA THR A 130 -25.39 -17.37 -7.79
C THR A 130 -24.88 -17.71 -9.20
N SER A 131 -24.80 -19.02 -9.47
CA SER A 131 -25.38 -19.55 -10.71
C SER A 131 -26.73 -20.18 -10.38
N SER A 132 -27.77 -19.35 -10.37
CA SER A 132 -29.16 -19.77 -10.61
C SER A 132 -29.47 -19.50 -12.08
N ALA A 133 -29.07 -20.41 -12.95
CA ALA A 133 -29.46 -20.59 -14.36
C ALA A 133 -28.60 -21.78 -14.84
N GLU A 134 -29.07 -22.93 -15.30
CA GLU A 134 -30.33 -23.39 -15.90
C GLU A 134 -30.46 -24.89 -15.61
N LYS A 135 -31.66 -25.35 -15.30
CA LYS A 135 -32.35 -26.41 -16.05
C LYS A 135 -33.73 -26.65 -15.46
N ILE A 136 -34.66 -25.84 -15.95
CA ILE A 136 -36.00 -26.35 -16.23
C ILE A 136 -35.90 -27.18 -17.51
N SER A 137 -36.69 -28.25 -17.57
CA SER A 137 -37.02 -29.12 -18.72
C SER A 137 -36.16 -30.37 -18.88
N ASN A 138 -36.65 -31.51 -18.37
CA ASN A 138 -37.55 -32.38 -19.15
C ASN A 138 -37.81 -33.72 -18.43
N ILE A 139 -39.12 -34.00 -18.23
CA ILE A 139 -39.79 -35.31 -18.05
C ILE A 139 -39.60 -35.99 -16.69
#